data_AF-A0A2M8DZQ2-F1
#
_entry.id   AF-A0A2M8DZQ2-F1
#
_cell.length_a   1.000
_cell.length_b   1.000
_cell.length_c   1.000
_cell.angle_alpha   90.00
_cell.angle_beta   90.00
_cell.angle_gamma   90.00
#
_symmetry.space_group_name_H-M   'P 1'
#
loop_
_entity.id
_entity.type
_entity.pdbx_description
1 polymer ?
#
loop_
_entity_poly.entity_id
_entity_poly.type
_entity_poly.pdbx_seq_one_letter_code
_entity_poly.pdbx_strand_id
1 'polypeptide(L)'
;MPTFEVFSYWNVHELHLVFNAVASVVGSSDYLGLMRTLALVGMISLAMAVLAGMSQLPDFGRWIIMLAVFNAILLVPKVTVVITDQTGTQPPVTVANVPLGLAAFAHSISHTGNWLTTTFETVFSLPADMQFRTNGTLWGHRVQQEMLHQKFQNPILSSNLLEFYRECVLPEFATGNVSAADMSKSNDIWTYLNGKTNPGRLVTIRAMPGSPVVGNTYNCDNAYYQLTGQISADVLKQMNSLGHSLYPGLPTAAANAQVQGVIQTSTNYILGISTAATQAVRQTAMSNFMIDAQYLLPAQIGDAAGAASNLAQAQAIRSTSESYKMMAKMAESTMPKIKSFVEIVAYAVFPIILLIVLMLGHKGGAAFKGWILILMWVQLWPPLYAIMHMIMTVHAQELAQTTAHLGLSMSEYSRVNNAYISDEAIAGMLSATAIPGIAWAIVSGGAAAAVSAMSPATSSARESEKFASAAASGNLQMGNASLNSQSADNLSMGQVNTRPTITQGGYSYAGSDGTKYF
;
A
#
# COMPACT_ATOMS: atom_id res chain seq x y z
N MET A 1 14.57 1.06 -38.81
CA MET A 1 15.35 0.64 -37.62
C MET A 1 14.48 -0.32 -36.81
N PRO A 2 15.00 -1.41 -36.25
CA PRO A 2 14.19 -2.30 -35.42
C PRO A 2 13.66 -1.53 -34.20
N THR A 3 12.39 -1.75 -33.88
CA THR A 3 11.68 -1.15 -32.74
C THR A 3 11.54 -2.19 -31.64
N PHE A 4 12.00 -1.86 -30.44
CA PHE A 4 11.90 -2.72 -29.25
C PHE A 4 10.87 -2.14 -28.29
N GLU A 5 9.93 -2.95 -27.84
CA GLU A 5 8.91 -2.53 -26.88
C GLU A 5 9.31 -2.90 -25.45
N VAL A 6 9.26 -1.95 -24.51
CA VAL A 6 9.56 -2.18 -23.09
C VAL A 6 8.31 -1.90 -22.29
N PHE A 7 7.88 -2.90 -21.51
CA PHE A 7 6.73 -2.75 -20.63
C PHE A 7 7.13 -2.11 -19.30
N SER A 8 6.41 -1.06 -18.92
CA SER A 8 6.62 -0.31 -17.70
C SER A 8 5.39 -0.38 -16.79
N TYR A 9 5.63 -0.31 -15.48
CA TYR A 9 4.59 -0.27 -14.46
C TYR A 9 4.80 1.00 -13.63
N TRP A 10 3.96 2.02 -13.85
CA TRP A 10 3.96 3.27 -13.07
C TRP A 10 5.25 4.12 -13.19
N ASN A 11 6.11 3.88 -14.20
CA ASN A 11 7.42 4.55 -14.33
C ASN A 11 7.82 4.97 -15.76
N VAL A 12 6.84 5.26 -16.63
CA VAL A 12 7.07 5.61 -18.04
C VAL A 12 7.95 6.85 -18.18
N HIS A 13 7.66 7.91 -17.41
CA HIS A 13 8.37 9.18 -17.49
C HIS A 13 9.84 9.04 -17.08
N GLU A 14 10.10 8.32 -15.99
CA GLU A 14 11.44 8.10 -15.48
C GLU A 14 12.25 7.21 -16.43
N LEU A 15 11.65 6.15 -16.98
CA LEU A 15 12.30 5.32 -17.99
C LEU A 15 12.65 6.12 -19.25
N HIS A 16 11.75 6.98 -19.71
CA HIS A 16 12.01 7.87 -20.85
C HIS A 16 13.26 8.73 -20.62
N LEU A 17 13.38 9.35 -19.44
CA LEU A 17 14.56 10.14 -19.08
C LEU A 17 15.85 9.31 -19.06
N VAL A 18 15.80 8.09 -18.50
CA VAL A 18 16.97 7.21 -18.38
C VAL A 18 17.44 6.71 -19.74
N PHE A 19 16.53 6.23 -20.58
CA PHE A 19 16.90 5.77 -21.93
C PHE A 19 17.48 6.91 -22.76
N ASN A 20 16.92 8.12 -22.64
CA ASN A 20 17.46 9.30 -23.33
C ASN A 20 18.83 9.71 -22.78
N ALA A 21 19.02 9.67 -21.45
CA ALA A 21 20.30 9.92 -20.81
C ALA A 21 21.37 8.91 -21.27
N VAL A 22 21.07 7.62 -21.26
CA VAL A 22 21.99 6.57 -21.74
C VAL A 22 22.32 6.76 -23.22
N ALA A 23 21.32 7.07 -24.06
CA ALA A 23 21.53 7.35 -25.48
C ALA A 23 22.49 8.54 -25.69
N SER A 24 22.35 9.60 -24.88
CA SER A 24 23.21 10.78 -24.93
C SER A 24 24.65 10.48 -24.47
N VAL A 25 24.82 9.72 -23.39
CA VAL A 25 26.14 9.36 -22.84
C VAL A 25 26.89 8.47 -23.81
N VAL A 26 26.26 7.38 -24.28
CA VAL A 26 26.91 6.43 -25.21
C VAL A 26 27.13 7.06 -26.59
N GLY A 27 26.31 8.04 -26.97
CA GLY A 27 26.47 8.82 -28.18
C GLY A 27 27.56 9.91 -28.13
N SER A 28 28.07 10.25 -26.95
CA SER A 28 29.04 11.33 -26.77
C SER A 28 30.44 10.96 -27.31
N SER A 29 31.15 11.95 -27.86
CA SER A 29 32.54 11.79 -28.30
C SER A 29 33.47 11.42 -27.14
N ASP A 30 33.17 11.94 -25.95
CA ASP A 30 33.98 11.74 -24.76
C ASP A 30 33.89 10.30 -24.25
N TYR A 31 32.69 9.70 -24.29
CA TYR A 31 32.51 8.29 -23.96
C TYR A 31 33.21 7.36 -24.96
N LEU A 32 33.15 7.69 -26.26
CA LEU A 32 33.91 6.96 -27.29
C LEU A 32 35.44 7.15 -27.10
N GLY A 33 35.87 8.34 -26.71
CA GLY A 33 37.26 8.64 -26.35
C GLY A 33 37.73 7.81 -25.17
N LEU A 34 36.93 7.76 -24.09
CA LEU A 34 37.18 6.94 -22.91
C LEU A 34 37.25 5.45 -23.25
N MET A 35 36.34 4.94 -24.08
CA MET A 35 36.42 3.54 -24.54
C MET A 35 37.71 3.26 -25.31
N ARG A 36 38.13 4.17 -26.19
CA ARG A 36 39.38 4.01 -26.96
C ARG A 36 40.61 4.02 -26.06
N THR A 37 40.68 4.93 -25.09
CA THR A 37 41.80 4.98 -24.15
C THR A 37 41.83 3.75 -23.25
N LEU A 38 40.69 3.31 -22.72
CA LEU A 38 40.58 2.08 -21.94
C LEU A 38 40.94 0.84 -22.74
N ALA A 39 40.54 0.77 -24.01
CA ALA A 39 40.91 -0.33 -24.89
C ALA A 39 42.42 -0.37 -25.13
N LEU A 40 43.05 0.79 -25.40
CA LEU A 40 44.51 0.90 -25.56
C LEU A 40 45.26 0.50 -24.29
N VAL A 41 44.83 1.00 -23.12
CA VAL A 41 45.43 0.64 -21.83
C VAL A 41 45.23 -0.85 -21.53
N GLY A 42 44.05 -1.39 -21.82
CA GLY A 42 43.76 -2.83 -21.72
C GLY A 42 44.66 -3.68 -22.62
N MET A 43 44.88 -3.24 -23.86
CA MET A 43 45.81 -3.92 -24.78
C MET A 43 47.26 -3.90 -24.28
N ILE A 44 47.74 -2.74 -23.86
CA ILE A 44 49.13 -2.56 -23.40
C ILE A 44 49.37 -3.36 -22.11
N SER A 45 48.44 -3.31 -21.16
CA SER A 45 48.57 -4.01 -19.88
C SER A 45 48.60 -5.53 -20.05
N LEU A 46 47.74 -6.10 -20.89
CA LEU A 46 47.78 -7.53 -21.19
C LEU A 46 48.99 -7.93 -22.02
N ALA A 47 49.42 -7.10 -22.97
CA ALA A 47 50.66 -7.36 -23.73
C ALA A 47 51.88 -7.43 -22.79
N MET A 48 51.97 -6.51 -21.82
CA MET A 48 53.01 -6.55 -20.80
C MET A 48 52.88 -7.76 -19.87
N ALA A 49 51.66 -8.15 -19.47
CA ALA A 49 51.43 -9.33 -18.65
C ALA A 49 51.79 -10.65 -19.35
N VAL A 50 51.65 -10.71 -20.67
CA VAL A 50 52.10 -11.86 -21.48
C VAL A 50 53.61 -11.88 -21.57
N LEU A 51 54.25 -10.74 -21.83
CA LEU A 51 55.72 -10.61 -21.89
C LEU A 51 56.39 -10.91 -20.53
N ALA A 52 55.73 -10.57 -19.42
CA ALA A 52 56.19 -10.86 -18.06
C ALA A 52 55.92 -12.31 -17.61
N GLY A 53 55.32 -13.16 -18.45
CA GLY A 53 55.01 -14.55 -18.13
C GLY A 53 53.85 -14.77 -17.16
N MET A 54 53.10 -13.72 -16.81
CA MET A 54 51.97 -13.79 -15.87
C MET A 54 50.65 -14.24 -16.56
N SER A 55 50.60 -14.24 -17.89
CA SER A 55 49.42 -14.62 -18.67
C SER A 55 49.80 -15.30 -19.99
N GLN A 56 48.92 -16.12 -20.54
CA GLN A 56 49.18 -16.87 -21.76
C GLN A 56 48.76 -16.08 -23.02
N LEU A 57 49.52 -16.21 -24.12
CA LEU A 57 49.14 -15.68 -25.45
C LEU A 57 47.68 -15.95 -25.87
N PRO A 58 47.09 -17.16 -25.65
CA PRO A 58 45.68 -17.40 -25.94
C PRO A 58 44.70 -16.52 -25.14
N ASP A 59 45.04 -16.10 -23.93
CA ASP A 59 44.17 -15.24 -23.11
C ASP A 59 44.13 -13.80 -23.65
N PHE A 60 45.25 -13.32 -24.20
CA PHE A 60 45.33 -12.04 -24.90
C PHE A 60 44.46 -12.03 -26.16
N GLY A 61 44.57 -13.08 -27.00
CA GLY A 61 43.73 -13.22 -28.19
C GLY A 61 42.23 -13.29 -27.86
N ARG A 62 41.85 -14.07 -26.83
CA ARG A 62 40.46 -14.15 -26.35
C ARG A 62 39.94 -12.81 -25.84
N TRP A 63 40.76 -12.02 -25.16
CA TRP A 63 40.39 -10.69 -24.67
C TRP A 63 40.06 -9.75 -25.83
N ILE A 64 40.89 -9.71 -26.89
CA ILE A 64 40.66 -8.84 -28.07
C ILE A 64 39.38 -9.25 -28.81
N ILE A 65 39.19 -10.56 -29.04
CA ILE A 65 38.02 -11.08 -29.75
C ILE A 65 36.74 -10.75 -28.95
N MET A 66 36.74 -11.00 -27.63
CA MET A 66 35.60 -10.67 -26.79
C MET A 66 35.31 -9.16 -26.78
N LEU A 67 36.34 -8.31 -26.67
CA LEU A 67 36.18 -6.87 -26.72
C LEU A 67 35.53 -6.41 -28.03
N ALA A 68 35.98 -6.96 -29.17
CA ALA A 68 35.41 -6.65 -30.48
C ALA A 68 33.94 -7.10 -30.59
N VAL A 69 33.62 -8.31 -30.11
CA VAL A 69 32.26 -8.87 -30.15
C VAL A 69 31.30 -8.08 -29.26
N PHE A 70 31.67 -7.81 -28.00
CA PHE A 70 30.81 -7.04 -27.08
C PHE A 70 30.55 -5.62 -27.62
N ASN A 71 31.57 -4.94 -28.14
CA ASN A 71 31.38 -3.60 -28.72
C ASN A 71 30.54 -3.61 -29.99
N ALA A 72 30.85 -4.51 -30.93
CA ALA A 72 30.17 -4.58 -32.22
C ALA A 72 28.68 -4.94 -32.09
N ILE A 73 28.32 -5.77 -31.10
CA ILE A 73 26.95 -6.22 -30.90
C ILE A 73 26.17 -5.30 -29.95
N LEU A 74 26.70 -4.93 -28.78
CA LEU A 74 25.91 -4.19 -27.79
C LEU A 74 25.82 -2.69 -28.06
N LEU A 75 26.89 -2.07 -28.56
CA LEU A 75 27.05 -0.62 -28.53
C LEU A 75 26.90 0.03 -29.90
N VAL A 76 27.47 -0.57 -30.93
CA VAL A 76 27.46 -0.01 -32.30
C VAL A 76 26.04 0.09 -32.88
N PRO A 77 25.17 -0.94 -32.77
CA PRO A 77 23.84 -0.85 -33.34
C PRO A 77 22.93 -0.01 -32.43
N LYS A 78 22.34 1.05 -33.00
CA LYS A 78 21.37 1.92 -32.33
C LYS A 78 19.96 1.57 -32.75
N VAL A 79 19.04 1.52 -31.80
CA VAL A 79 17.65 1.13 -32.01
C VAL A 79 16.69 2.11 -31.35
N THR A 80 15.41 2.01 -31.71
CA THR A 80 14.34 2.82 -31.11
C THR A 80 13.58 1.96 -30.10
N VAL A 81 13.37 2.49 -28.90
CA VAL A 81 12.63 1.84 -27.82
C VAL A 81 11.27 2.52 -27.67
N VAL A 82 10.20 1.73 -27.62
CA VAL A 82 8.84 2.17 -27.30
C VAL A 82 8.53 1.72 -25.89
N ILE A 83 8.24 2.66 -24.99
CA ILE A 83 7.88 2.39 -23.60
C ILE A 83 6.35 2.38 -23.53
N THR A 84 5.78 1.23 -23.18
CA THR A 84 4.33 1.04 -23.10
C THR A 84 3.92 0.81 -21.65
N ASP A 85 2.99 1.65 -21.17
CA ASP A 85 2.39 1.51 -19.84
C ASP A 85 1.35 0.39 -19.82
N GLN A 86 1.57 -0.62 -18.97
CA GLN A 86 0.60 -1.70 -18.79
C GLN A 86 -0.55 -1.34 -17.85
N THR A 87 -0.45 -0.21 -17.14
CA THR A 87 -1.46 0.27 -16.19
C THR A 87 -2.52 1.14 -16.88
N GLY A 88 -2.27 1.58 -18.11
CA GLY A 88 -3.19 2.38 -18.92
C GLY A 88 -3.29 3.86 -18.51
N THR A 89 -2.37 4.33 -17.65
CA THR A 89 -2.40 5.71 -17.14
C THR A 89 -1.75 6.72 -18.07
N GLN A 90 -0.77 6.29 -18.87
CA GLN A 90 -0.01 7.15 -19.76
C GLN A 90 0.08 6.60 -21.19
N PRO A 91 0.05 7.47 -22.21
CA PRO A 91 0.24 7.05 -23.60
C PRO A 91 1.68 6.52 -23.82
N PRO A 92 1.89 5.61 -24.78
CA PRO A 92 3.23 5.10 -25.10
C PRO A 92 4.20 6.21 -25.52
N VAL A 93 5.46 6.11 -25.07
CA VAL A 93 6.50 7.11 -25.35
C VAL A 93 7.69 6.45 -26.05
N THR A 94 8.25 7.10 -27.06
CA THR A 94 9.34 6.54 -27.87
C THR A 94 10.67 7.25 -27.63
N VAL A 95 11.76 6.49 -27.46
CA VAL A 95 13.14 6.99 -27.33
C VAL A 95 14.00 6.43 -28.46
N ALA A 96 14.64 7.31 -29.22
CA ALA A 96 15.55 6.95 -30.31
C ALA A 96 17.00 6.80 -29.82
N ASN A 97 17.84 6.16 -30.63
CA ASN A 97 19.30 6.06 -30.45
C ASN A 97 19.78 5.28 -29.21
N VAL A 98 18.97 4.35 -28.70
CA VAL A 98 19.36 3.50 -27.57
C VAL A 98 20.30 2.38 -28.06
N PRO A 99 21.39 2.06 -27.34
CA PRO A 99 22.26 0.94 -27.68
C PRO A 99 21.50 -0.40 -27.70
N LEU A 100 21.72 -1.24 -28.72
CA LEU A 100 21.04 -2.52 -28.88
C LEU A 100 21.16 -3.42 -27.64
N GLY A 101 22.31 -3.43 -26.98
CA GLY A 101 22.51 -4.22 -25.77
C GLY A 101 21.47 -3.88 -24.69
N LEU A 102 21.32 -2.60 -24.35
CA LEU A 102 20.34 -2.18 -23.37
C LEU A 102 18.91 -2.48 -23.84
N ALA A 103 18.58 -2.12 -25.09
CA ALA A 103 17.23 -2.25 -25.63
C ALA A 103 16.77 -3.72 -25.75
N ALA A 104 17.64 -4.63 -26.21
CA ALA A 104 17.29 -6.03 -26.39
C ALA A 104 17.06 -6.74 -25.05
N PHE A 105 17.89 -6.48 -24.03
CA PHE A 105 17.71 -7.05 -22.70
C PHE A 105 16.51 -6.41 -21.97
N ALA A 106 16.32 -5.09 -22.08
CA ALA A 106 15.13 -4.43 -21.53
C ALA A 106 13.83 -4.99 -22.14
N HIS A 107 13.79 -5.17 -23.47
CA HIS A 107 12.66 -5.78 -24.16
C HIS A 107 12.40 -7.22 -23.70
N SER A 108 13.42 -8.09 -23.80
CA SER A 108 13.25 -9.52 -23.53
C SER A 108 12.81 -9.79 -22.09
N ILE A 109 13.43 -9.10 -21.13
CA ILE A 109 13.16 -9.33 -19.71
C ILE A 109 11.82 -8.68 -19.30
N SER A 110 11.48 -7.48 -19.81
CA SER A 110 10.16 -6.87 -19.53
C SER A 110 9.02 -7.68 -20.15
N HIS A 111 9.21 -8.26 -21.34
CA HIS A 111 8.22 -9.13 -21.97
C HIS A 111 8.02 -10.42 -21.18
N THR A 112 9.10 -11.03 -20.70
CA THR A 112 9.04 -12.23 -19.84
C THR A 112 8.32 -11.94 -18.53
N GLY A 113 8.64 -10.81 -17.88
CA GLY A 113 7.98 -10.38 -16.65
C GLY A 113 6.48 -10.13 -16.86
N ASN A 114 6.11 -9.41 -17.92
CA ASN A 114 4.71 -9.16 -18.27
C ASN A 114 3.95 -10.46 -18.59
N TRP A 115 4.56 -11.37 -19.34
CA TRP A 115 3.98 -12.67 -19.63
C TRP A 115 3.75 -13.50 -18.36
N LEU A 116 4.71 -13.53 -17.43
CA LEU A 116 4.54 -14.21 -16.15
C LEU A 116 3.41 -13.60 -15.33
N THR A 117 3.38 -12.26 -15.18
CA THR A 117 2.33 -11.56 -14.43
C THR A 117 0.95 -11.83 -15.02
N THR A 118 0.79 -11.69 -16.34
CA THR A 118 -0.49 -11.94 -17.02
C THR A 118 -0.92 -13.40 -16.92
N THR A 119 0.01 -14.34 -17.03
CA THR A 119 -0.30 -15.77 -16.87
C THR A 119 -0.80 -16.06 -15.46
N PHE A 120 -0.14 -15.56 -14.42
CA PHE A 120 -0.63 -15.74 -13.05
C PHE A 120 -2.01 -15.09 -12.84
N GLU A 121 -2.23 -13.85 -13.30
CA GLU A 121 -3.55 -13.20 -13.18
C GLU A 121 -4.66 -13.96 -13.93
N THR A 122 -4.38 -14.50 -15.12
CA THR A 122 -5.37 -15.27 -15.90
C THR A 122 -5.75 -16.60 -15.27
N VAL A 123 -4.78 -17.33 -14.70
CA VAL A 123 -5.02 -18.64 -14.09
C VAL A 123 -5.84 -18.53 -12.81
N PHE A 124 -5.67 -17.45 -12.05
CA PHE A 124 -6.37 -17.27 -10.77
C PHE A 124 -7.77 -16.66 -10.89
N SER A 125 -8.18 -16.20 -12.08
CA SER A 125 -9.56 -15.74 -12.36
C SER A 125 -10.08 -14.62 -11.44
N LEU A 126 -9.21 -13.69 -11.02
CA LEU A 126 -9.65 -12.51 -10.26
C LEU A 126 -10.58 -11.63 -11.13
N PRO A 127 -11.62 -11.01 -10.53
CA PRO A 127 -12.44 -10.02 -11.23
C PRO A 127 -11.58 -8.89 -11.82
N ALA A 128 -11.94 -8.40 -13.01
CA ALA A 128 -11.15 -7.40 -13.73
C ALA A 128 -10.87 -6.13 -12.91
N ASP A 129 -11.80 -5.73 -12.05
CA ASP A 129 -11.69 -4.55 -11.18
C ASP A 129 -10.74 -4.73 -10.00
N MET A 130 -10.30 -5.97 -9.73
CA MET A 130 -9.35 -6.31 -8.67
C MET A 130 -8.06 -6.89 -9.21
N GLN A 131 -7.76 -6.71 -10.50
CA GLN A 131 -6.48 -7.13 -11.05
C GLN A 131 -5.35 -6.24 -10.55
N PHE A 132 -4.20 -6.86 -10.28
CA PHE A 132 -3.01 -6.16 -9.80
C PHE A 132 -2.47 -5.21 -10.87
N ARG A 133 -2.48 -5.61 -12.13
CA ARG A 133 -1.91 -4.83 -13.24
C ARG A 133 -2.61 -3.47 -13.45
N THR A 134 -3.92 -3.40 -13.25
CA THR A 134 -4.71 -2.17 -13.48
C THR A 134 -4.70 -1.26 -12.25
N ASN A 135 -4.95 -1.82 -11.07
CA ASN A 135 -5.23 -1.01 -9.88
C ASN A 135 -4.17 -1.15 -8.77
N GLY A 136 -3.14 -1.97 -8.97
CA GLY A 136 -2.05 -2.18 -8.03
C GLY A 136 -2.35 -3.24 -6.96
N THR A 137 -1.40 -3.43 -6.04
CA THR A 137 -1.52 -4.47 -5.01
C THR A 137 -2.55 -4.11 -3.95
N LEU A 138 -3.31 -5.13 -3.53
CA LEU A 138 -4.30 -5.06 -2.47
C LEU A 138 -5.38 -3.99 -2.71
N TRP A 139 -5.67 -3.73 -3.98
CA TRP A 139 -6.66 -2.72 -4.36
C TRP A 139 -8.04 -2.95 -3.71
N GLY A 140 -8.52 -4.20 -3.69
CA GLY A 140 -9.77 -4.56 -3.04
C GLY A 140 -9.80 -4.21 -1.54
N HIS A 141 -8.70 -4.48 -0.82
CA HIS A 141 -8.57 -4.19 0.61
C HIS A 141 -8.60 -2.69 0.87
N ARG A 142 -7.84 -1.92 0.08
CA ARG A 142 -7.82 -0.45 0.17
C ARG A 142 -9.20 0.15 -0.11
N VAL A 143 -9.90 -0.33 -1.14
CA VAL A 143 -11.25 0.13 -1.47
C VAL A 143 -12.21 -0.13 -0.30
N GLN A 144 -12.17 -1.33 0.28
CA GLN A 144 -13.00 -1.66 1.43
C GLN A 144 -12.61 -0.85 2.68
N GLN A 145 -11.33 -0.64 2.94
CA GLN A 145 -10.84 0.17 4.06
C GLN A 145 -11.29 1.63 3.94
N GLU A 146 -11.12 2.25 2.77
CA GLU A 146 -11.58 3.63 2.51
C GLU A 146 -13.11 3.75 2.54
N MET A 147 -13.84 2.70 2.14
CA MET A 147 -15.29 2.62 2.30
C MET A 147 -15.72 2.52 3.78
N LEU A 148 -15.04 1.69 4.57
CA LEU A 148 -15.33 1.54 6.00
C LEU A 148 -15.14 2.86 6.73
N HIS A 149 -14.13 3.65 6.38
CA HIS A 149 -13.87 4.94 7.03
C HIS A 149 -14.80 6.09 6.61
N GLN A 150 -15.80 5.87 5.75
CA GLN A 150 -16.76 6.91 5.37
C GLN A 150 -17.64 7.34 6.55
N LYS A 151 -17.80 8.66 6.71
CA LYS A 151 -18.70 9.30 7.69
C LYS A 151 -19.54 10.36 6.98
N PHE A 152 -20.75 10.64 7.50
CA PHE A 152 -21.58 11.72 6.99
C PHE A 152 -20.80 13.04 6.95
N GLN A 153 -20.68 13.63 5.77
CA GLN A 153 -19.83 14.81 5.56
C GLN A 153 -20.52 16.08 6.06
N ASN A 154 -21.86 16.11 5.99
CA ASN A 154 -22.64 17.27 6.39
C ASN A 154 -22.90 17.29 7.90
N PRO A 155 -22.42 18.31 8.64
CA PRO A 155 -22.66 18.42 10.09
C PRO A 155 -24.14 18.62 10.44
N ILE A 156 -24.94 19.22 9.54
CA ILE A 156 -26.39 19.37 9.72
C ILE A 156 -27.07 18.00 9.66
N LEU A 157 -26.64 17.13 8.75
CA LEU A 157 -27.15 15.75 8.66
C LEU A 157 -26.85 14.99 9.95
N SER A 158 -25.59 15.04 10.41
CA SER A 158 -25.18 14.37 11.64
C SER A 158 -25.96 14.87 12.85
N SER A 159 -26.25 16.17 12.93
CA SER A 159 -27.11 16.72 13.98
C SER A 159 -28.57 16.25 13.86
N ASN A 160 -29.14 16.25 12.66
CA ASN A 160 -30.51 15.78 12.44
C ASN A 160 -30.66 14.28 12.76
N LEU A 161 -29.66 13.48 12.37
CA LEU A 161 -29.59 12.05 12.70
C LEU A 161 -29.43 11.84 14.20
N LEU A 162 -28.67 12.70 14.90
CA LEU A 162 -28.53 12.62 16.36
C LEU A 162 -29.85 12.93 17.07
N GLU A 163 -30.57 13.96 16.63
CA GLU A 163 -31.90 14.31 17.14
C GLU A 163 -32.90 13.15 16.88
N PHE A 164 -32.89 12.57 15.68
CA PHE A 164 -33.71 11.40 15.34
C PHE A 164 -33.34 10.17 16.17
N TYR A 165 -32.06 9.89 16.34
CA TYR A 165 -31.61 8.77 17.17
C TYR A 165 -32.07 8.92 18.62
N ARG A 166 -31.94 10.13 19.19
CA ARG A 166 -32.35 10.42 20.58
C ARG A 166 -33.85 10.31 20.78
N GLU A 167 -34.65 10.92 19.91
CA GLU A 167 -36.11 11.02 20.12
C GLU A 167 -36.88 9.81 19.58
N CYS A 168 -36.42 9.20 18.48
CA CYS A 168 -37.18 8.17 17.76
C CYS A 168 -36.61 6.75 17.92
N VAL A 169 -35.30 6.57 18.09
CA VAL A 169 -34.67 5.24 18.12
C VAL A 169 -34.36 4.79 19.55
N LEU A 170 -33.78 5.67 20.37
CA LEU A 170 -33.35 5.34 21.72
C LEU A 170 -34.50 4.82 22.62
N PRO A 171 -35.72 5.42 22.61
CA PRO A 171 -36.82 4.92 23.43
C PRO A 171 -37.30 3.53 23.00
N GLU A 172 -37.14 3.18 21.72
CA GLU A 172 -37.60 1.90 21.21
C GLU A 172 -36.75 0.73 21.72
N PHE A 173 -35.48 0.96 22.09
CA PHE A 173 -34.66 -0.02 22.82
C PHE A 173 -35.26 -0.37 24.18
N ALA A 174 -35.83 0.60 24.89
CA ALA A 174 -36.45 0.37 26.18
C ALA A 174 -37.78 -0.38 26.05
N THR A 175 -38.52 -0.13 24.97
CA THR A 175 -39.79 -0.85 24.68
C THR A 175 -39.59 -2.24 24.08
N GLY A 176 -38.38 -2.55 23.59
CA GLY A 176 -38.06 -3.82 22.92
C GLY A 176 -38.47 -3.90 21.44
N ASN A 177 -39.14 -2.88 20.88
CA ASN A 177 -39.48 -2.81 19.45
C ASN A 177 -38.24 -2.79 18.54
N VAL A 178 -37.15 -2.18 19.02
CA VAL A 178 -35.84 -2.19 18.38
C VAL A 178 -34.88 -2.93 19.29
N SER A 179 -34.41 -4.10 18.87
CA SER A 179 -33.36 -4.84 19.57
C SER A 179 -31.97 -4.33 19.15
N ALA A 180 -31.13 -3.98 20.12
CA ALA A 180 -29.73 -3.59 19.85
C ALA A 180 -28.89 -4.75 19.30
N ALA A 181 -29.19 -5.98 19.71
CA ALA A 181 -28.51 -7.18 19.21
C ALA A 181 -28.85 -7.45 17.73
N ASP A 182 -30.10 -7.24 17.32
CA ASP A 182 -30.51 -7.47 15.92
C ASP A 182 -30.10 -6.30 15.02
N MET A 183 -30.12 -5.07 15.55
CA MET A 183 -29.63 -3.90 14.82
C MET A 183 -28.13 -4.00 14.55
N SER A 184 -27.34 -4.43 15.54
CA SER A 184 -25.88 -4.57 15.40
C SER A 184 -25.47 -5.66 14.42
N LYS A 185 -26.31 -6.70 14.24
CA LYS A 185 -26.14 -7.78 13.25
C LYS A 185 -26.76 -7.48 11.88
N SER A 186 -27.37 -6.32 11.68
CA SER A 186 -27.94 -5.95 10.39
C SER A 186 -26.88 -5.39 9.43
N ASN A 187 -26.86 -5.89 8.19
CA ASN A 187 -26.08 -5.32 7.08
C ASN A 187 -26.71 -4.06 6.47
N ASP A 188 -27.93 -3.69 6.88
CA ASP A 188 -28.55 -2.40 6.55
C ASP A 188 -29.33 -1.88 7.75
N ILE A 189 -28.67 -1.05 8.56
CA ILE A 189 -29.23 -0.42 9.76
C ILE A 189 -30.37 0.52 9.38
N TRP A 190 -30.24 1.25 8.28
CA TRP A 190 -31.25 2.23 7.89
C TRP A 190 -32.54 1.55 7.47
N THR A 191 -32.46 0.50 6.65
CA THR A 191 -33.65 -0.27 6.24
C THR A 191 -34.27 -1.00 7.43
N TYR A 192 -33.47 -1.46 8.40
CA TYR A 192 -33.96 -2.11 9.62
C TYR A 192 -34.83 -1.20 10.51
N LEU A 193 -34.55 0.11 10.53
CA LEU A 193 -35.32 1.09 11.31
C LEU A 193 -36.68 1.45 10.69
N ASN A 194 -36.93 1.08 9.44
CA ASN A 194 -38.17 1.41 8.74
C ASN A 194 -39.38 0.76 9.42
N GLY A 195 -40.34 1.58 9.87
CA GLY A 195 -41.58 1.12 10.51
C GLY A 195 -41.39 0.54 11.93
N LYS A 196 -40.20 0.66 12.53
CA LYS A 196 -39.93 0.25 13.93
C LYS A 196 -39.95 1.41 14.93
N THR A 197 -40.17 2.62 14.45
CA THR A 197 -40.29 3.82 15.27
C THR A 197 -41.72 4.08 15.69
N ASN A 198 -41.93 4.68 16.85
CA ASN A 198 -43.27 5.06 17.30
C ASN A 198 -43.76 6.34 16.59
N PRO A 199 -44.90 6.29 15.86
CA PRO A 199 -45.45 7.45 15.15
C PRO A 199 -45.90 8.59 16.07
N GLY A 200 -46.12 8.32 17.36
CA GLY A 200 -46.53 9.33 18.34
C GLY A 200 -45.40 10.24 18.84
N ARG A 201 -44.15 9.95 18.47
CA ARG A 201 -42.99 10.77 18.84
C ARG A 201 -42.65 11.77 17.73
N LEU A 202 -42.20 12.95 18.15
CA LEU A 202 -41.90 14.08 17.28
C LEU A 202 -40.40 14.40 17.35
N VAL A 203 -39.83 14.79 16.21
CA VAL A 203 -38.45 15.23 16.10
C VAL A 203 -38.36 16.45 15.20
N THR A 204 -37.49 17.38 15.56
CA THR A 204 -37.14 18.53 14.73
C THR A 204 -36.04 18.16 13.74
N ILE A 205 -36.27 18.40 12.45
CA ILE A 205 -35.23 18.23 11.42
C ILE A 205 -34.91 19.61 10.88
N ARG A 206 -33.62 19.96 10.81
CA ARG A 206 -33.16 21.21 10.17
C ARG A 206 -33.06 21.04 8.66
N ALA A 207 -33.35 22.12 7.93
CA ALA A 207 -33.13 22.18 6.50
C ALA A 207 -31.64 22.07 6.17
N MET A 208 -31.32 21.34 5.11
CA MET A 208 -29.95 21.19 4.62
C MET A 208 -29.78 21.98 3.31
N PRO A 209 -28.72 22.79 3.16
CA PRO A 209 -28.41 23.46 1.89
C PRO A 209 -28.24 22.44 0.75
N GLY A 210 -29.05 22.56 -0.31
CA GLY A 210 -29.04 21.64 -1.45
C GLY A 210 -29.86 20.36 -1.29
N SER A 211 -30.66 20.24 -0.23
CA SER A 211 -31.68 19.20 -0.07
C SER A 211 -33.09 19.81 -0.22
N PRO A 212 -34.06 19.13 -0.85
CA PRO A 212 -35.45 19.63 -0.96
C PRO A 212 -36.22 19.58 0.36
N VAL A 213 -35.60 19.12 1.45
CA VAL A 213 -36.24 18.92 2.76
C VAL A 213 -36.39 20.23 3.51
N VAL A 214 -37.62 20.60 3.83
CA VAL A 214 -37.97 21.78 4.64
C VAL A 214 -37.73 21.46 6.12
N GLY A 215 -37.06 22.36 6.84
CA GLY A 215 -36.86 22.22 8.26
C GLY A 215 -38.18 22.37 9.01
N ASN A 216 -38.62 21.31 9.70
CA ASN A 216 -39.87 21.28 10.44
C ASN A 216 -39.84 20.21 11.53
N THR A 217 -40.83 20.24 12.42
CA THR A 217 -41.11 19.14 13.35
C THR A 217 -41.93 18.08 12.64
N TYR A 218 -41.41 16.87 12.55
CA TYR A 218 -42.05 15.72 11.92
C TYR A 218 -42.29 14.62 12.96
N ASN A 219 -43.31 13.80 12.75
CA ASN A 219 -43.43 12.49 13.40
C ASN A 219 -42.28 11.58 12.97
N CYS A 220 -41.88 10.63 13.81
CA CYS A 220 -40.72 9.77 13.56
C CYS A 220 -40.77 9.02 12.21
N ASP A 221 -41.96 8.60 11.76
CA ASP A 221 -42.10 7.94 10.45
C ASP A 221 -41.86 8.90 9.28
N ASN A 222 -42.42 10.11 9.32
CA ASN A 222 -42.15 11.12 8.29
C ASN A 222 -40.72 11.64 8.37
N ALA A 223 -40.16 11.74 9.57
CA ALA A 223 -38.76 12.08 9.80
C ALA A 223 -37.83 11.07 9.13
N TYR A 224 -38.11 9.77 9.23
CA TYR A 224 -37.38 8.72 8.51
C TYR A 224 -37.39 8.93 6.99
N TYR A 225 -38.54 9.26 6.39
CA TYR A 225 -38.62 9.54 4.95
C TYR A 225 -37.81 10.78 4.54
N GLN A 226 -37.89 11.87 5.31
CA GLN A 226 -37.14 13.09 5.03
C GLN A 226 -35.62 12.87 5.18
N LEU A 227 -35.19 12.16 6.24
CA LEU A 227 -33.80 11.79 6.46
C LEU A 227 -33.27 10.85 5.39
N THR A 228 -34.10 9.95 4.85
CA THR A 228 -33.72 9.07 3.73
C THR A 228 -33.30 9.91 2.51
N GLY A 229 -34.02 10.99 2.23
CA GLY A 229 -33.66 11.94 1.17
C GLY A 229 -32.34 12.67 1.44
N GLN A 230 -32.13 13.14 2.68
CA GLN A 230 -30.88 13.81 3.08
C GLN A 230 -29.67 12.86 3.03
N ILE A 231 -29.81 11.63 3.54
CA ILE A 231 -28.78 10.58 3.50
C ILE A 231 -28.40 10.26 2.05
N SER A 232 -29.39 10.05 1.18
CA SER A 232 -29.12 9.70 -0.22
C SER A 232 -28.34 10.80 -0.95
N ALA A 233 -28.64 12.07 -0.66
CA ALA A 233 -27.90 13.20 -1.21
C ALA A 233 -26.46 13.29 -0.68
N ASP A 234 -26.23 13.00 0.61
CA ASP A 234 -24.89 12.99 1.21
C ASP A 234 -24.04 11.81 0.68
N VAL A 235 -24.63 10.62 0.56
CA VAL A 235 -23.98 9.42 0.02
C VAL A 235 -23.51 9.64 -1.43
N LEU A 236 -24.28 10.35 -2.26
CA LEU A 236 -23.83 10.71 -3.61
C LEU A 236 -22.60 11.64 -3.59
N LYS A 237 -22.51 12.57 -2.63
CA LYS A 237 -21.32 13.42 -2.45
C LYS A 237 -20.13 12.64 -1.92
N GLN A 238 -20.35 11.72 -0.97
CA GLN A 238 -19.33 10.80 -0.49
C GLN A 238 -18.76 9.95 -1.63
N MET A 239 -19.61 9.48 -2.55
CA MET A 239 -19.14 8.73 -3.72
C MET A 239 -18.25 9.54 -4.64
N ASN A 240 -18.57 10.83 -4.85
CA ASN A 240 -17.66 11.74 -5.55
C ASN A 240 -16.32 11.86 -4.82
N SER A 241 -16.33 12.05 -3.51
CA SER A 241 -15.11 12.18 -2.70
C SER A 241 -14.24 10.92 -2.78
N LEU A 242 -14.86 9.75 -2.62
CA LEU A 242 -14.19 8.46 -2.71
C LEU A 242 -13.63 8.23 -4.12
N GLY A 243 -14.38 8.65 -5.15
CA GLY A 243 -13.94 8.76 -6.55
C GLY A 243 -12.58 9.44 -6.70
N HIS A 244 -12.44 10.63 -6.13
CA HIS A 244 -11.19 11.40 -6.23
C HIS A 244 -10.06 10.79 -5.41
N SER A 245 -10.36 10.21 -4.24
CA SER A 245 -9.36 9.56 -3.39
C SER A 245 -8.81 8.27 -4.00
N LEU A 246 -9.66 7.46 -4.62
CA LEU A 246 -9.27 6.19 -5.25
C LEU A 246 -8.65 6.39 -6.64
N TYR A 247 -9.19 7.31 -7.44
CA TYR A 247 -8.74 7.54 -8.82
C TYR A 247 -8.29 8.99 -9.07
N PRO A 248 -7.13 9.40 -8.53
CA PRO A 248 -6.59 10.75 -8.72
C PRO A 248 -6.08 10.92 -10.17
N GLY A 249 -6.95 11.40 -11.06
CA GLY A 249 -6.61 11.64 -12.47
C GLY A 249 -7.77 11.40 -13.44
N LEU A 250 -8.83 10.73 -13.01
CA LEU A 250 -10.04 10.55 -13.81
C LEU A 250 -11.02 11.74 -13.64
N PRO A 251 -11.74 12.13 -14.70
CA PRO A 251 -12.86 13.05 -14.58
C PRO A 251 -13.92 12.51 -13.61
N THR A 252 -14.58 13.40 -12.88
CA THR A 252 -15.52 13.06 -11.79
C THR A 252 -16.59 12.03 -12.19
N ALA A 253 -17.17 12.16 -13.37
CA ALA A 253 -18.18 11.22 -13.87
C ALA A 253 -17.63 9.80 -14.14
N ALA A 254 -16.41 9.71 -14.68
CA ALA A 254 -15.75 8.44 -14.93
C ALA A 254 -15.27 7.79 -13.63
N ALA A 255 -14.71 8.58 -12.71
CA ALA A 255 -14.29 8.12 -11.38
C ALA A 255 -15.47 7.53 -10.59
N ASN A 256 -16.64 8.17 -10.63
CA ASN A 256 -17.84 7.66 -9.97
C ASN A 256 -18.30 6.31 -10.51
N ALA A 257 -18.31 6.13 -11.83
CA ALA A 257 -18.71 4.86 -12.44
C ALA A 257 -17.77 3.72 -12.03
N GLN A 258 -16.46 3.99 -12.05
CA GLN A 258 -15.44 3.03 -11.64
C GLN A 258 -15.53 2.71 -10.14
N VAL A 259 -15.72 3.71 -9.28
CA VAL A 259 -15.86 3.51 -7.82
C VAL A 259 -17.10 2.69 -7.47
N GLN A 260 -18.21 2.87 -8.17
CA GLN A 260 -19.39 2.04 -7.93
C GLN A 260 -19.16 0.57 -8.30
N GLY A 261 -18.55 0.33 -9.46
CA GLY A 261 -18.21 -1.03 -9.91
C GLY A 261 -17.25 -1.72 -8.93
N VAL A 262 -16.15 -1.06 -8.57
CA VAL A 262 -15.14 -1.67 -7.70
C VAL A 262 -15.65 -1.91 -6.28
N ILE A 263 -16.47 -1.03 -5.69
CA ILE A 263 -17.06 -1.28 -4.37
C ILE A 263 -17.98 -2.50 -4.44
N GLN A 264 -18.86 -2.58 -5.43
CA GLN A 264 -19.76 -3.72 -5.60
C GLN A 264 -18.96 -5.03 -5.77
N THR A 265 -17.99 -5.04 -6.67
CA THR A 265 -17.15 -6.20 -6.97
C THR A 265 -16.33 -6.62 -5.74
N SER A 266 -15.69 -5.69 -5.04
CA SER A 266 -14.87 -5.98 -3.86
C SER A 266 -15.70 -6.41 -2.66
N THR A 267 -16.84 -5.77 -2.37
CA THR A 267 -17.75 -6.18 -1.29
C THR A 267 -18.34 -7.56 -1.56
N ASN A 268 -18.72 -7.86 -2.80
CA ASN A 268 -19.22 -9.18 -3.17
C ASN A 268 -18.13 -10.25 -3.03
N TYR A 269 -16.94 -10.00 -3.59
CA TYR A 269 -15.87 -10.99 -3.61
C TYR A 269 -15.28 -11.26 -2.22
N ILE A 270 -15.10 -10.22 -1.40
CA ILE A 270 -14.41 -10.30 -0.10
C ILE A 270 -15.39 -10.66 1.03
N LEU A 271 -16.57 -10.02 1.08
CA LEU A 271 -17.53 -10.21 2.17
C LEU A 271 -18.68 -11.17 1.79
N GLY A 272 -18.79 -11.58 0.53
CA GLY A 272 -19.90 -12.42 0.06
C GLY A 272 -21.24 -11.69 0.05
N ILE A 273 -21.24 -10.35 0.08
CA ILE A 273 -22.44 -9.52 0.19
C ILE A 273 -22.70 -8.85 -1.16
N SER A 274 -23.86 -9.14 -1.76
CA SER A 274 -24.31 -8.48 -2.99
C SER A 274 -25.21 -7.29 -2.65
N THR A 275 -24.64 -6.08 -2.63
CA THR A 275 -25.36 -4.82 -2.39
C THR A 275 -24.90 -3.74 -3.36
N ALA A 276 -25.73 -2.71 -3.56
CA ALA A 276 -25.31 -1.57 -4.35
C ALA A 276 -24.21 -0.77 -3.61
N ALA A 277 -23.25 -0.19 -4.34
CA ALA A 277 -22.16 0.60 -3.74
C ALA A 277 -22.68 1.72 -2.81
N THR A 278 -23.75 2.39 -3.22
CA THR A 278 -24.41 3.44 -2.42
C THR A 278 -25.05 2.89 -1.14
N GLN A 279 -25.55 1.65 -1.16
CA GLN A 279 -26.09 0.99 0.03
C GLN A 279 -24.97 0.56 0.97
N ALA A 280 -23.87 0.02 0.45
CA ALA A 280 -22.70 -0.35 1.25
C ALA A 280 -22.10 0.88 1.95
N VAL A 281 -21.91 1.98 1.22
CA VAL A 281 -21.40 3.24 1.77
C VAL A 281 -22.37 3.87 2.77
N ARG A 282 -23.69 3.82 2.50
CA ARG A 282 -24.70 4.24 3.46
C ARG A 282 -24.62 3.43 4.75
N GLN A 283 -24.46 2.11 4.64
CA GLN A 283 -24.34 1.23 5.79
C GLN A 283 -23.09 1.53 6.60
N THR A 284 -21.93 1.71 5.97
CA THR A 284 -20.69 2.03 6.71
C THR A 284 -20.76 3.42 7.36
N ALA A 285 -21.29 4.43 6.67
CA ALA A 285 -21.52 5.75 7.23
C ALA A 285 -22.50 5.73 8.41
N MET A 286 -23.57 4.94 8.32
CA MET A 286 -24.53 4.74 9.40
C MET A 286 -23.92 3.99 10.59
N SER A 287 -23.15 2.93 10.35
CA SER A 287 -22.43 2.20 11.40
C SER A 287 -21.45 3.11 12.16
N ASN A 288 -20.66 3.92 11.43
CA ASN A 288 -19.78 4.91 12.05
C ASN A 288 -20.55 5.98 12.85
N PHE A 289 -21.68 6.45 12.32
CA PHE A 289 -22.55 7.36 13.04
C PHE A 289 -23.11 6.74 14.33
N MET A 290 -23.56 5.49 14.31
CA MET A 290 -24.08 4.79 15.48
C MET A 290 -22.99 4.58 16.54
N ILE A 291 -21.77 4.24 16.12
CA ILE A 291 -20.60 4.16 17.00
C ILE A 291 -20.34 5.54 17.64
N ASP A 292 -20.29 6.61 16.85
CA ASP A 292 -20.05 7.97 17.35
C ASP A 292 -21.19 8.46 18.28
N ALA A 293 -22.44 8.12 17.97
CA ALA A 293 -23.62 8.49 18.75
C ALA A 293 -23.58 7.91 20.18
N GLN A 294 -23.04 6.70 20.37
CA GLN A 294 -22.88 6.10 21.69
C GLN A 294 -21.95 6.90 22.61
N TYR A 295 -21.02 7.69 22.07
CA TYR A 295 -20.15 8.58 22.85
C TYR A 295 -20.77 9.98 23.01
N LEU A 296 -21.40 10.50 21.96
CA LEU A 296 -21.94 11.86 21.94
C LEU A 296 -23.18 12.01 22.82
N LEU A 297 -24.01 10.97 22.97
CA LEU A 297 -25.22 11.05 23.80
C LEU A 297 -24.91 11.15 25.30
N PRO A 298 -24.08 10.26 25.91
CA PRO A 298 -23.74 10.37 27.33
C PRO A 298 -23.02 11.67 27.69
N ALA A 299 -22.17 12.18 26.78
CA ALA A 299 -21.51 13.47 26.94
C ALA A 299 -22.49 14.65 26.99
N GLN A 300 -23.62 14.58 26.27
CA GLN A 300 -24.68 15.59 26.33
C GLN A 300 -25.58 15.46 27.58
N ILE A 301 -25.67 14.26 28.16
CA ILE A 301 -26.49 13.96 29.34
C ILE A 301 -25.70 14.19 30.65
N GLY A 302 -24.39 14.46 30.57
CA GLY A 302 -23.54 14.77 31.72
C GLY A 302 -22.86 13.55 32.37
N ASP A 303 -22.91 12.38 31.75
CA ASP A 303 -22.16 11.18 32.17
C ASP A 303 -20.77 11.15 31.52
N ALA A 304 -19.90 12.02 32.03
CA ALA A 304 -18.53 12.15 31.55
C ALA A 304 -17.67 10.89 31.83
N ALA A 305 -18.02 10.11 32.85
CA ALA A 305 -17.26 8.91 33.25
C ALA A 305 -17.50 7.73 32.30
N GLY A 306 -18.76 7.49 31.91
CA GLY A 306 -19.10 6.51 30.87
C GLY A 306 -18.54 6.89 29.50
N ALA A 307 -18.58 8.18 29.15
CA ALA A 307 -18.00 8.67 27.90
C ALA A 307 -16.47 8.52 27.87
N ALA A 308 -15.76 8.85 28.95
CA ALA A 308 -14.31 8.77 29.03
C ALA A 308 -13.77 7.33 29.00
N SER A 309 -14.42 6.40 29.70
CA SER A 309 -14.01 4.99 29.73
C SER A 309 -14.24 4.28 28.39
N ASN A 310 -15.39 4.51 27.75
CA ASN A 310 -15.66 3.98 26.42
C ASN A 310 -14.71 4.62 25.38
N LEU A 311 -14.41 5.91 25.50
CA LEU A 311 -13.47 6.61 24.62
C LEU A 311 -12.04 6.06 24.78
N ALA A 312 -11.60 5.81 26.02
CA ALA A 312 -10.28 5.25 26.30
C ALA A 312 -10.14 3.83 25.70
N GLN A 313 -11.16 2.98 25.82
CA GLN A 313 -11.15 1.65 25.20
C GLN A 313 -11.15 1.73 23.67
N ALA A 314 -11.93 2.64 23.10
CA ALA A 314 -11.94 2.88 21.66
C ALA A 314 -10.61 3.45 21.15
N GLN A 315 -9.96 4.33 21.90
CA GLN A 315 -8.65 4.89 21.58
C GLN A 315 -7.54 3.83 21.67
N ALA A 316 -7.60 2.92 22.64
CA ALA A 316 -6.62 1.83 22.78
C ALA A 316 -6.69 0.82 21.63
N ILE A 317 -7.89 0.48 21.14
CA ILE A 317 -8.06 -0.38 19.96
C ILE A 317 -7.66 0.37 18.68
N ARG A 318 -7.98 1.67 18.59
CA ARG A 318 -7.59 2.49 17.45
C ARG A 318 -6.08 2.70 17.37
N SER A 319 -5.36 2.85 18.49
CA SER A 319 -3.91 3.14 18.47
C SER A 319 -3.07 1.99 17.88
N THR A 320 -3.42 0.73 18.16
CA THR A 320 -2.74 -0.42 17.55
C THR A 320 -3.07 -0.51 16.06
N SER A 321 -4.34 -0.34 15.69
CA SER A 321 -4.79 -0.30 14.29
C SER A 321 -4.11 0.83 13.49
N GLU A 322 -3.93 2.02 14.08
CA GLU A 322 -3.25 3.15 13.41
C GLU A 322 -1.76 2.85 13.14
N SER A 323 -1.09 2.09 14.00
CA SER A 323 0.31 1.70 13.75
C SER A 323 0.46 0.75 12.55
N TYR A 324 -0.42 -0.25 12.44
CA TYR A 324 -0.49 -1.13 11.27
C TYR A 324 -0.91 -0.35 10.02
N LYS A 325 -1.83 0.62 10.16
CA LYS A 325 -2.24 1.51 9.07
C LYS A 325 -1.09 2.38 8.56
N MET A 326 -0.23 2.87 9.44
CA MET A 326 1.00 3.58 9.04
C MET A 326 1.95 2.66 8.27
N MET A 327 2.16 1.42 8.75
CA MET A 327 2.99 0.44 8.04
C MET A 327 2.39 0.06 6.68
N ALA A 328 1.08 -0.14 6.61
CA ALA A 328 0.33 -0.39 5.38
C ALA A 328 0.50 0.76 4.38
N LYS A 329 0.21 2.01 4.78
CA LYS A 329 0.39 3.20 3.92
C LYS A 329 1.83 3.41 3.48
N MET A 330 2.78 3.16 4.37
CA MET A 330 4.20 3.23 4.03
C MET A 330 4.52 2.21 2.94
N ALA A 331 4.08 0.97 3.07
CA ALA A 331 4.38 -0.05 2.09
C ALA A 331 3.65 0.14 0.76
N GLU A 332 2.37 0.53 0.78
CA GLU A 332 1.59 0.86 -0.43
C GLU A 332 2.25 1.94 -1.28
N SER A 333 2.73 3.01 -0.63
CA SER A 333 3.37 4.12 -1.31
C SER A 333 4.82 3.82 -1.75
N THR A 334 5.44 2.79 -1.16
CA THR A 334 6.87 2.50 -1.33
C THR A 334 7.11 1.39 -2.35
N MET A 335 6.17 0.46 -2.51
CA MET A 335 6.36 -0.78 -3.27
C MET A 335 6.57 -0.57 -4.79
N PRO A 336 5.75 0.19 -5.53
CA PRO A 336 6.06 0.53 -6.93
C PRO A 336 7.31 1.42 -7.07
N LYS A 337 7.58 2.29 -6.08
CA LYS A 337 8.67 3.27 -6.13
C LYS A 337 10.04 2.63 -5.98
N ILE A 338 10.21 1.67 -5.07
CA ILE A 338 11.50 0.96 -4.89
C ILE A 338 11.83 0.16 -6.15
N LYS A 339 10.88 -0.62 -6.67
CA LYS A 339 11.09 -1.39 -7.91
C LYS A 339 11.51 -0.47 -9.05
N SER A 340 10.75 0.60 -9.27
CA SER A 340 11.03 1.60 -10.30
C SER A 340 12.44 2.19 -10.15
N PHE A 341 12.80 2.61 -8.93
CA PHE A 341 14.13 3.16 -8.65
C PHE A 341 15.26 2.17 -8.98
N VAL A 342 15.15 0.92 -8.54
CA VAL A 342 16.17 -0.11 -8.80
C VAL A 342 16.26 -0.43 -10.30
N GLU A 343 15.13 -0.51 -11.00
CA GLU A 343 15.08 -0.71 -12.45
C GLU A 343 15.78 0.41 -13.22
N ILE A 344 15.45 1.66 -12.88
CA ILE A 344 16.05 2.87 -13.43
C ILE A 344 17.57 2.85 -13.23
N VAL A 345 18.04 2.58 -12.02
CA VAL A 345 19.47 2.49 -11.71
C VAL A 345 20.13 1.37 -12.52
N ALA A 346 19.50 0.20 -12.60
CA ALA A 346 20.05 -0.93 -13.35
C ALA A 346 20.22 -0.62 -14.86
N TYR A 347 19.29 0.14 -15.45
CA TYR A 347 19.42 0.61 -16.83
C TYR A 347 20.43 1.76 -16.97
N ALA A 348 20.45 2.71 -16.04
CA ALA A 348 21.38 3.85 -16.06
C ALA A 348 22.85 3.44 -15.92
N VAL A 349 23.13 2.35 -15.21
CA VAL A 349 24.51 1.84 -14.98
C VAL A 349 25.06 1.10 -16.22
N PHE A 350 24.24 0.83 -17.24
CA PHE A 350 24.65 0.10 -18.45
C PHE A 350 25.95 0.63 -19.13
N PRO A 351 26.15 1.94 -19.35
CA PRO A 351 27.41 2.45 -19.91
C PRO A 351 28.62 2.10 -19.04
N ILE A 352 28.47 2.15 -17.72
CA ILE A 352 29.54 1.80 -16.77
C ILE A 352 29.85 0.30 -16.84
N ILE A 353 28.83 -0.56 -16.91
CA ILE A 353 29.03 -2.00 -17.10
C ILE A 353 29.81 -2.28 -18.38
N LEU A 354 29.51 -1.59 -19.48
CA LEU A 354 30.28 -1.75 -20.72
C LEU A 354 31.76 -1.39 -20.54
N LEU A 355 32.09 -0.30 -19.82
CA LEU A 355 33.48 0.04 -19.52
C LEU A 355 34.17 -1.03 -18.66
N ILE A 356 33.44 -1.60 -17.68
CA ILE A 356 33.94 -2.70 -16.84
C ILE A 356 34.17 -3.96 -17.67
N VAL A 357 33.23 -4.33 -18.54
CA VAL A 357 33.36 -5.47 -19.48
C VAL A 357 34.59 -5.28 -20.38
N LEU A 358 34.83 -4.04 -20.82
CA LEU A 358 35.99 -3.69 -21.66
C LEU A 358 37.32 -3.82 -20.90
N MET A 359 37.38 -3.43 -19.63
CA MET A 359 38.58 -3.64 -18.80
C MET A 359 38.84 -5.13 -18.50
N LEU A 360 37.81 -5.89 -18.13
CA LEU A 360 37.95 -7.30 -17.74
C LEU A 360 38.06 -8.26 -18.95
N GLY A 361 37.69 -7.83 -20.15
CA GLY A 361 37.59 -8.57 -21.41
C GLY A 361 37.12 -10.02 -21.27
N HIS A 362 38.03 -11.02 -21.26
CA HIS A 362 37.63 -12.43 -21.16
C HIS A 362 36.88 -12.77 -19.85
N LYS A 363 37.12 -12.03 -18.76
CA LYS A 363 36.32 -12.09 -17.51
C LYS A 363 35.12 -11.14 -17.52
N GLY A 364 35.04 -10.25 -18.51
CA GLY A 364 33.93 -9.30 -18.68
C GLY A 364 32.58 -9.97 -18.83
N GLY A 365 32.54 -11.20 -19.37
CA GLY A 365 31.33 -12.01 -19.41
C GLY A 365 30.70 -12.26 -18.03
N ALA A 366 31.49 -12.34 -16.97
CA ALA A 366 30.96 -12.49 -15.61
C ALA A 366 30.30 -11.20 -15.09
N ALA A 367 30.89 -10.03 -15.37
CA ALA A 367 30.30 -8.73 -15.03
C ALA A 367 29.00 -8.50 -15.81
N PHE A 368 29.01 -8.84 -17.11
CA PHE A 368 27.83 -8.74 -17.97
C PHE A 368 26.71 -9.69 -17.51
N LYS A 369 27.06 -10.93 -17.17
CA LYS A 369 26.12 -11.89 -16.55
C LYS A 369 25.55 -11.35 -15.24
N GLY A 370 26.38 -10.75 -14.39
CA GLY A 370 25.94 -10.12 -13.14
C GLY A 370 24.90 -9.02 -13.36
N TRP A 371 25.11 -8.17 -14.37
CA TRP A 371 24.13 -7.15 -14.75
C TRP A 371 22.81 -7.75 -15.26
N ILE A 372 22.87 -8.78 -16.10
CA ILE A 372 21.65 -9.49 -16.55
C ILE A 372 20.91 -10.13 -15.36
N LEU A 373 21.63 -10.71 -14.40
CA LEU A 373 21.02 -11.27 -13.18
C LEU A 373 20.29 -10.18 -12.38
N ILE A 374 20.85 -8.98 -12.26
CA ILE A 374 20.16 -7.86 -11.60
C ILE A 374 18.87 -7.48 -12.36
N LEU A 375 18.90 -7.43 -13.69
CA LEU A 375 17.69 -7.15 -14.48
C LEU A 375 16.61 -8.23 -14.33
N MET A 376 17.01 -9.51 -14.36
CA MET A 376 16.08 -10.63 -14.14
C MET A 376 15.52 -10.60 -12.71
N TRP A 377 16.34 -10.24 -11.73
CA TRP A 377 15.93 -10.11 -10.34
C TRP A 377 14.82 -9.05 -10.18
N VAL A 378 15.01 -7.87 -10.75
CA VAL A 378 14.02 -6.77 -10.68
C VAL A 378 12.71 -7.12 -11.40
N GLN A 379 12.79 -7.78 -12.57
CA GLN A 379 11.59 -8.13 -13.33
C GLN A 379 10.82 -9.34 -12.78
N LEU A 380 11.38 -10.04 -11.79
CA LEU A 380 10.63 -11.06 -11.05
C LEU A 380 9.72 -10.46 -9.96
N TRP A 381 9.89 -9.18 -9.62
CA TRP A 381 9.08 -8.56 -8.57
C TRP A 381 7.60 -8.43 -8.95
N PRO A 382 7.21 -7.94 -10.16
CA PRO A 382 5.79 -7.83 -10.52
C PRO A 382 5.03 -9.18 -10.51
N PRO A 383 5.58 -10.31 -11.02
CA PRO A 383 4.96 -11.62 -10.86
C PRO A 383 4.78 -12.03 -9.39
N LEU A 384 5.78 -11.81 -8.54
CA LEU A 384 5.69 -12.11 -7.11
C LEU A 384 4.68 -11.22 -6.40
N TYR A 385 4.55 -9.94 -6.79
CA TYR A 385 3.52 -9.03 -6.31
C TYR A 385 2.12 -9.49 -6.71
N ALA A 386 1.94 -9.98 -7.94
CA ALA A 386 0.68 -10.56 -8.38
C ALA A 386 0.30 -11.81 -7.57
N ILE A 387 1.26 -12.70 -7.29
CA ILE A 387 1.04 -13.89 -6.44
C ILE A 387 0.67 -13.49 -5.01
N MET A 388 1.41 -12.56 -4.41
CA MET A 388 1.12 -12.07 -3.06
C MET A 388 -0.26 -11.43 -2.99
N HIS A 389 -0.58 -10.55 -3.95
CA HIS A 389 -1.89 -9.94 -4.06
C HIS A 389 -2.98 -11.00 -4.12
N MET A 390 -2.80 -12.01 -4.96
CA MET A 390 -3.74 -13.12 -5.09
C MET A 390 -3.94 -13.87 -3.76
N ILE A 391 -2.86 -14.29 -3.09
CA ILE A 391 -2.95 -15.00 -1.80
C ILE A 391 -3.71 -14.15 -0.77
N MET A 392 -3.41 -12.86 -0.67
CA MET A 392 -4.08 -11.94 0.25
C MET A 392 -5.56 -11.73 -0.10
N THR A 393 -5.89 -11.66 -1.39
CA THR A 393 -7.31 -11.54 -1.81
C THR A 393 -8.12 -12.79 -1.54
N VAL A 394 -7.52 -13.99 -1.67
CA VAL A 394 -8.18 -15.27 -1.35
C VAL A 394 -8.37 -15.41 0.17
N HIS A 395 -7.34 -15.09 0.95
CA HIS A 395 -7.44 -15.07 2.42
C HIS A 395 -8.58 -14.16 2.89
N ALA A 396 -8.73 -12.99 2.27
CA ALA A 396 -9.82 -12.08 2.62
C ALA A 396 -11.21 -12.63 2.28
N GLN A 397 -11.36 -13.60 1.37
CA GLN A 397 -12.67 -14.25 1.14
C GLN A 397 -13.10 -15.13 2.32
N GLU A 398 -12.15 -15.66 3.09
CA GLU A 398 -12.46 -16.40 4.33
C GLU A 398 -13.14 -15.48 5.36
N LEU A 399 -12.95 -14.15 5.24
CA LEU A 399 -13.63 -13.17 6.05
C LEU A 399 -15.16 -13.21 5.86
N ALA A 400 -15.65 -13.50 4.66
CA ALA A 400 -17.07 -13.68 4.41
C ALA A 400 -17.68 -14.83 5.25
N GLN A 401 -16.96 -15.95 5.35
CA GLN A 401 -17.41 -17.13 6.08
C GLN A 401 -17.32 -16.93 7.59
N THR A 402 -16.21 -16.35 8.06
CA THR A 402 -15.99 -16.10 9.50
C THR A 402 -16.95 -15.03 10.05
N THR A 403 -17.40 -14.10 9.22
CA THR A 403 -18.43 -13.11 9.58
C THR A 403 -19.86 -13.56 9.30
N ALA A 404 -20.07 -14.80 8.82
CA ALA A 404 -21.38 -15.32 8.41
C ALA A 404 -22.13 -14.37 7.44
N HIS A 405 -21.42 -13.74 6.51
CA HIS A 405 -21.91 -12.72 5.59
C HIS A 405 -22.45 -11.45 6.27
N LEU A 406 -22.12 -11.21 7.53
CA LEU A 406 -22.45 -9.99 8.29
C LEU A 406 -21.30 -8.98 8.31
N GLY A 407 -20.41 -9.04 7.32
CA GLY A 407 -19.19 -8.21 7.28
C GLY A 407 -19.42 -6.70 7.17
N LEU A 408 -20.63 -6.25 6.81
CA LEU A 408 -21.01 -4.82 6.83
C LEU A 408 -21.77 -4.43 8.11
N SER A 409 -22.07 -5.41 8.97
CA SER A 409 -22.78 -5.18 10.22
C SER A 409 -21.89 -4.47 11.25
N MET A 410 -22.50 -3.77 12.19
CA MET A 410 -21.76 -3.06 13.24
C MET A 410 -21.02 -4.04 14.17
N SER A 411 -21.53 -5.26 14.37
CA SER A 411 -20.90 -6.24 15.26
C SER A 411 -19.56 -6.75 14.72
N GLU A 412 -19.45 -6.93 13.41
CA GLU A 412 -18.22 -7.41 12.75
C GLU A 412 -17.33 -6.28 12.22
N TYR A 413 -17.79 -5.03 12.25
CA TYR A 413 -17.07 -3.85 11.72
C TYR A 413 -15.61 -3.76 12.21
N SER A 414 -15.37 -3.90 13.51
CA SER A 414 -14.02 -3.83 14.08
C SER A 414 -13.14 -5.00 13.62
N ARG A 415 -13.70 -6.21 13.50
CA ARG A 415 -12.97 -7.40 13.05
C ARG A 415 -12.57 -7.27 11.58
N VAL A 416 -13.51 -6.86 10.74
CA VAL A 416 -13.28 -6.65 9.31
C VAL A 416 -12.26 -5.54 9.06
N ASN A 417 -12.39 -4.40 9.75
CA ASN A 417 -11.44 -3.29 9.63
C ASN A 417 -10.01 -3.69 10.07
N ASN A 418 -9.88 -4.42 11.18
CA ASN A 418 -8.58 -4.90 11.64
C ASN A 418 -7.99 -5.97 10.71
N ALA A 419 -8.82 -6.83 10.10
CA ALA A 419 -8.37 -7.81 9.12
C ALA A 419 -7.78 -7.11 7.88
N TYR A 420 -8.46 -6.12 7.30
CA TYR A 420 -7.93 -5.37 6.16
C TYR A 420 -6.62 -4.63 6.49
N ILE A 421 -6.58 -3.92 7.61
CA ILE A 421 -5.38 -3.20 8.05
C ILE A 421 -4.21 -4.16 8.31
N SER A 422 -4.48 -5.32 8.91
CA SER A 422 -3.47 -6.36 9.14
C SER A 422 -2.97 -6.94 7.82
N ASP A 423 -3.85 -7.31 6.90
CA ASP A 423 -3.49 -7.88 5.60
C ASP A 423 -2.69 -6.88 4.76
N GLU A 424 -3.06 -5.60 4.77
CA GLU A 424 -2.29 -4.54 4.12
C GLU A 424 -0.91 -4.35 4.75
N ALA A 425 -0.80 -4.39 6.08
CA ALA A 425 0.48 -4.29 6.76
C ALA A 425 1.39 -5.49 6.47
N ILE A 426 0.85 -6.72 6.49
CA ILE A 426 1.59 -7.94 6.17
C ILE A 426 2.05 -7.92 4.71
N ALA A 427 1.16 -7.62 3.77
CA ALA A 427 1.53 -7.45 2.36
C ALA A 427 2.60 -6.39 2.19
N GLY A 428 2.54 -5.33 2.99
CA GLY A 428 3.55 -4.30 3.01
C GLY A 428 4.92 -4.74 3.50
N MET A 429 4.98 -5.52 4.57
CA MET A 429 6.23 -6.09 5.06
C MET A 429 6.81 -7.12 4.09
N LEU A 430 5.95 -7.99 3.53
CA LEU A 430 6.34 -9.00 2.55
C LEU A 430 6.90 -8.37 1.28
N SER A 431 6.30 -7.27 0.82
CA SER A 431 6.73 -6.60 -0.39
C SER A 431 8.06 -5.87 -0.25
N ALA A 432 8.33 -5.31 0.92
CA ALA A 432 9.58 -4.61 1.22
C ALA A 432 10.74 -5.58 1.46
N THR A 433 10.49 -6.74 2.07
CA THR A 433 11.55 -7.63 2.58
C THR A 433 11.60 -9.01 1.91
N ALA A 434 10.46 -9.69 1.81
CA ALA A 434 10.41 -11.07 1.33
C ALA A 434 10.53 -11.16 -0.19
N ILE A 435 9.87 -10.29 -0.94
CA ILE A 435 9.82 -10.37 -2.41
C ILE A 435 11.19 -10.13 -3.07
N PRO A 436 11.95 -9.08 -2.70
CA PRO A 436 13.32 -8.92 -3.19
C PRO A 436 14.20 -10.13 -2.83
N GLY A 437 14.03 -10.70 -1.63
CA GLY A 437 14.76 -11.88 -1.19
C GLY A 437 14.43 -13.14 -2.02
N ILE A 438 13.16 -13.48 -2.17
CA ILE A 438 12.69 -14.61 -2.96
C ILE A 438 13.14 -14.46 -4.42
N ALA A 439 13.03 -13.26 -4.98
CA ALA A 439 13.51 -12.99 -6.33
C ALA A 439 15.02 -13.24 -6.47
N TRP A 440 15.81 -12.83 -5.47
CA TRP A 440 17.25 -13.06 -5.48
C TRP A 440 17.58 -14.54 -5.39
N ALA A 441 16.89 -15.28 -4.52
CA ALA A 441 17.04 -16.73 -4.37
C ALA A 441 16.79 -17.48 -5.68
N ILE A 442 15.75 -17.10 -6.42
CA ILE A 442 15.39 -17.71 -7.71
C ILE A 442 16.48 -17.43 -8.76
N VAL A 443 16.94 -16.19 -8.84
CA VAL A 443 17.90 -15.78 -9.89
C VAL A 443 19.33 -16.25 -9.61
N SER A 444 19.73 -16.33 -8.35
CA SER A 444 21.07 -16.78 -7.95
C SER A 444 21.27 -18.30 -7.97
N GLY A 445 20.19 -19.09 -8.02
CA GLY A 445 20.23 -20.54 -8.26
C GLY A 445 20.89 -21.39 -7.16
N GLY A 446 21.01 -20.89 -5.92
CA GLY A 446 21.71 -21.59 -4.83
C GLY A 446 21.10 -21.41 -3.44
N ALA A 447 21.10 -22.49 -2.65
CA ALA A 447 20.57 -22.51 -1.28
C ALA A 447 21.25 -21.48 -0.34
N ALA A 448 22.54 -21.17 -0.54
CA ALA A 448 23.26 -20.18 0.27
C ALA A 448 22.81 -18.72 0.01
N ALA A 449 22.38 -18.42 -1.21
CA ALA A 449 21.80 -17.12 -1.57
C ALA A 449 20.34 -17.02 -1.10
N ALA A 450 19.60 -18.14 -1.06
CA ALA A 450 18.28 -18.21 -0.45
C ALA A 450 18.33 -17.95 1.07
N VAL A 451 19.34 -18.47 1.79
CA VAL A 451 19.52 -18.26 3.24
C VAL A 451 19.86 -16.79 3.57
N SER A 452 20.72 -16.14 2.77
CA SER A 452 21.02 -14.70 2.93
C SER A 452 19.84 -13.81 2.53
N ALA A 453 19.06 -14.22 1.54
CA ALA A 453 17.85 -13.53 1.11
C ALA A 453 16.63 -13.71 2.04
N MET A 454 16.55 -14.81 2.80
CA MET A 454 15.55 -15.03 3.84
C MET A 454 15.89 -14.31 5.15
N SER A 455 17.12 -13.81 5.31
CA SER A 455 17.56 -13.16 6.56
C SER A 455 16.68 -11.94 6.94
N PRO A 456 16.27 -11.05 6.01
CA PRO A 456 15.29 -9.99 6.28
C PRO A 456 13.86 -10.50 6.56
N ALA A 457 13.45 -11.62 5.93
CA ALA A 457 12.16 -12.23 6.21
C ALA A 457 12.11 -12.79 7.64
N THR A 458 13.20 -13.37 8.14
CA THR A 458 13.31 -13.83 9.54
C THR A 458 13.45 -12.69 10.54
N SER A 459 13.95 -11.51 10.15
CA SER A 459 13.94 -10.32 11.03
C SER A 459 12.54 -9.73 11.17
N SER A 460 11.70 -9.80 10.14
CA SER A 460 10.28 -9.39 10.25
C SER A 460 9.48 -10.29 11.18
N ALA A 461 9.72 -11.61 11.14
CA ALA A 461 9.17 -12.57 12.11
C ALA A 461 9.63 -12.26 13.55
N ARG A 462 10.90 -11.87 13.72
CA ARG A 462 11.46 -11.44 15.01
C ARG A 462 10.94 -10.09 15.49
N GLU A 463 10.60 -9.16 14.60
CA GLU A 463 9.92 -7.92 14.98
C GLU A 463 8.48 -8.20 15.41
N SER A 464 7.71 -9.00 14.66
CA SER A 464 6.39 -9.44 15.09
C SER A 464 6.42 -10.25 16.39
N GLU A 465 7.45 -11.08 16.64
CA GLU A 465 7.67 -11.74 17.94
C GLU A 465 8.02 -10.74 19.04
N LYS A 466 8.78 -9.68 18.75
CA LYS A 466 9.05 -8.60 19.72
C LYS A 466 7.78 -7.81 20.04
N PHE A 467 6.91 -7.55 19.06
CA PHE A 467 5.60 -6.92 19.28
C PHE A 467 4.62 -7.83 20.01
N ALA A 468 4.56 -9.12 19.67
CA ALA A 468 3.72 -10.11 20.33
C ALA A 468 4.20 -10.42 21.77
N SER A 469 5.52 -10.46 22.00
CA SER A 469 6.10 -10.60 23.35
C SER A 469 5.97 -9.33 24.19
N ALA A 470 6.04 -8.14 23.57
CA ALA A 470 5.72 -6.86 24.24
C ALA A 470 4.22 -6.75 24.59
N ALA A 471 3.33 -7.24 23.72
CA ALA A 471 1.88 -7.33 23.98
C ALA A 471 1.55 -8.36 25.07
N ALA A 472 2.19 -9.54 25.05
CA ALA A 472 2.00 -10.59 26.05
C ALA A 472 2.61 -10.23 27.42
N SER A 473 3.62 -9.35 27.46
CA SER A 473 4.22 -8.83 28.70
C SER A 473 3.55 -7.56 29.23
N GLY A 474 2.49 -7.07 28.57
CA GLY A 474 1.79 -5.84 28.96
C GLY A 474 2.61 -4.56 28.80
N ASN A 475 3.77 -4.63 28.14
CA ASN A 475 4.67 -3.51 27.90
C ASN A 475 4.59 -3.06 26.45
N LEU A 476 3.39 -2.68 26.01
CA LEU A 476 3.17 -2.01 24.72
C LEU A 476 3.60 -0.55 24.86
N GLN A 477 4.83 -0.25 24.46
CA GLN A 477 5.28 1.12 24.20
C GLN A 477 5.67 1.24 22.73
N MET A 478 4.64 1.31 21.88
CA MET A 478 4.79 1.62 20.46
C MET A 478 4.68 3.13 20.27
N GLY A 479 5.78 3.76 19.86
CA GLY A 479 5.80 5.12 19.32
C GLY A 479 5.16 6.18 20.23
N ASN A 480 5.82 6.54 21.33
CA ASN A 480 5.44 7.75 22.06
C ASN A 480 5.93 8.99 21.30
N ALA A 481 5.10 9.53 20.39
CA ALA A 481 5.23 10.90 19.93
C ALA A 481 4.29 11.78 20.78
N SER A 482 4.72 12.13 21.99
CA SER A 482 3.99 13.09 22.82
C SER A 482 4.45 14.51 22.53
N LEU A 483 3.57 15.30 21.91
CA LEU A 483 3.58 16.75 22.06
C LEU A 483 2.48 17.10 23.05
N ASN A 484 2.89 17.46 24.27
CA ASN A 484 2.05 17.84 25.41
C ASN A 484 1.25 16.71 26.09
N SER A 485 1.90 15.59 26.45
CA SER A 485 1.31 14.58 27.34
C SER A 485 1.34 15.05 28.80
N GLN A 486 0.20 15.48 29.35
CA GLN A 486 -0.02 15.49 30.80
C GLN A 486 -0.62 14.13 31.20
N SER A 487 0.11 13.37 32.04
CA SER A 487 -0.41 12.18 32.71
C SER A 487 -0.83 12.56 34.14
N ALA A 488 -2.09 12.31 34.50
CA ALA A 488 -2.60 12.39 35.86
C ALA A 488 -3.25 11.03 36.22
N ASP A 489 -3.17 10.62 37.49
CA ASP A 489 -3.74 9.38 38.05
C ASP A 489 -3.19 8.04 37.51
N ASN A 490 -1.87 7.94 37.34
CA ASN A 490 -1.23 6.63 37.17
C ASN A 490 -1.19 5.85 38.50
N LEU A 491 -2.11 4.91 38.70
CA LEU A 491 -2.08 3.99 39.84
C LEU A 491 -1.25 2.74 39.48
N SER A 492 0.03 2.73 39.86
CA SER A 492 0.88 1.54 39.81
C SER A 492 0.63 0.68 41.05
N MET A 493 0.09 -0.53 40.87
CA MET A 493 -0.18 -1.46 41.96
C MET A 493 0.58 -2.77 41.74
N GLY A 494 1.40 -3.18 42.71
CA GLY A 494 2.22 -4.40 42.64
C GLY A 494 3.70 -4.21 42.25
N GLN A 495 4.21 -2.97 42.19
CA GLN A 495 5.64 -2.75 41.95
C GLN A 495 6.45 -3.01 43.23
N VAL A 496 7.19 -4.13 43.26
CA VAL A 496 8.15 -4.43 44.34
C VAL A 496 9.54 -4.03 43.87
N ASN A 497 9.96 -2.81 44.22
CA ASN A 497 11.31 -2.32 43.99
C ASN A 497 12.15 -2.56 45.26
N THR A 498 13.12 -3.46 45.19
CA THR A 498 13.98 -3.83 46.33
C THR A 498 15.28 -3.02 46.40
N ARG A 499 15.42 -1.94 45.61
CA ARG A 499 16.59 -1.05 45.65
C ARG A 499 16.29 0.19 46.50
N PRO A 500 17.14 0.57 47.46
CA PRO A 500 16.95 1.79 48.24
C PRO A 500 17.10 3.00 47.30
N THR A 501 16.01 3.74 47.12
CA THR A 501 15.97 4.93 46.27
C THR A 501 15.63 6.12 47.17
N ILE A 502 16.57 7.04 47.34
CA ILE A 502 16.34 8.32 48.03
C ILE A 502 16.42 9.40 46.96
N THR A 503 15.30 10.05 46.69
CA THR A 503 15.20 11.18 45.76
C THR A 503 14.55 12.34 46.50
N GLN A 504 15.36 13.32 46.90
CA GLN A 504 14.89 14.62 47.35
C GLN A 504 15.20 15.60 46.22
N GLY A 505 14.18 16.33 45.75
CA GLY A 505 14.17 17.01 44.46
C GLY A 505 15.41 17.86 44.17
N GLY A 506 16.04 17.61 43.02
CA GLY A 506 17.23 18.31 42.54
C GLY A 506 17.20 18.47 41.02
N TYR A 507 17.68 19.62 40.54
CA TYR A 507 17.86 19.96 39.13
C TYR A 507 19.30 19.62 38.74
N SER A 508 19.51 18.60 37.89
CA SER A 508 20.86 18.17 37.52
C SER A 508 21.28 18.72 36.15
N TYR A 509 22.49 19.29 36.10
CA TYR A 509 23.19 19.64 34.86
C TYR A 509 24.62 19.08 34.93
N ALA A 510 25.11 18.54 33.80
CA ALA A 510 26.44 17.94 33.69
C ALA A 510 27.36 18.85 32.87
N GLY A 511 28.47 19.29 33.47
CA GLY A 511 29.53 20.03 32.78
C GLY A 511 30.45 19.10 31.97
N SER A 512 31.25 19.67 31.07
CA SER A 512 32.11 18.92 30.12
C SER A 512 33.20 18.06 30.76
N ASP A 513 33.46 18.24 32.06
CA ASP A 513 34.46 17.47 32.81
C ASP A 513 33.87 16.21 33.47
N GLY A 514 32.65 15.81 33.09
CA GLY A 514 32.03 14.56 33.52
C GLY A 514 31.53 14.56 34.97
N THR A 515 31.68 15.68 35.69
CA THR A 515 31.07 15.90 37.00
C THR A 515 29.58 16.21 36.84
N LYS A 516 28.74 15.33 37.39
CA LYS A 516 27.30 15.56 37.55
C LYS A 516 27.09 16.38 38.81
N TYR A 517 26.59 17.60 38.66
CA TYR A 517 26.12 18.40 39.79
C TYR A 517 24.64 18.06 40.03
N PHE A 518 24.34 17.68 41.27
CA PHE A 518 23.01 17.31 41.74
C PHE A 518 22.26 18.52 42.28
#